data_AF-A0A3P7NH75-F1
#
_entry.id   AF-A0A3P7NH75-F1
#
_cell.length_a   1.000
_cell.length_b   1.000
_cell.length_c   1.000
_cell.angle_alpha   90.00
_cell.angle_beta   90.00
_cell.angle_gamma   90.00
#
_symmetry.space_group_name_H-M   'P 1'
#
loop_
_entity.id
_entity.type
_entity.pdbx_description
1 polymer ?
#
loop_
_entity_poly.entity_id
_entity_poly.type
_entity_poly.pdbx_seq_one_letter_code
_entity_poly.pdbx_strand_id
1 'polypeptide(L)'
;MEYEMIKCEDASKGQSDKWFHIRPRQCNIIGDLSAFTPTSFDLREIVFVAQMPHVRDRVQLEYSPWFQFLLGLLQVEVEYSDIFKYGMIHSLTLIYFYLQNHACCLQY
;
A
#
# COMPACT_ATOMS: atom_id res chain seq x y z
N MET A 1 -2.60 8.60 -14.70
CA MET A 1 -3.44 7.63 -13.96
C MET A 1 -3.16 7.89 -12.51
N GLU A 2 -4.19 8.27 -11.75
CA GLU A 2 -4.10 8.48 -10.32
C GLU A 2 -4.58 7.21 -9.62
N TYR A 3 -3.91 6.84 -8.53
CA TYR A 3 -4.21 5.63 -7.78
C TYR A 3 -4.33 6.00 -6.32
N GLU A 4 -5.54 5.82 -5.77
CA GLU A 4 -5.71 5.85 -4.33
C GLU A 4 -5.22 4.52 -3.76
N MET A 5 -4.28 4.59 -2.82
CA MET A 5 -3.79 3.40 -2.13
C MET A 5 -4.85 2.88 -1.17
N ILE A 6 -5.04 1.56 -1.14
CA ILE A 6 -5.97 0.93 -0.21
C ILE A 6 -5.27 0.76 1.13
N LYS A 7 -5.94 1.20 2.19
CA LYS A 7 -5.46 1.07 3.57
C LYS A 7 -5.81 -0.32 4.09
N CYS A 8 -4.84 -1.01 4.66
CA CYS A 8 -4.95 -2.36 5.17
C CYS A 8 -4.50 -2.41 6.63
N GLU A 9 -5.23 -3.16 7.45
CA GLU A 9 -4.81 -3.46 8.83
C GLU A 9 -3.78 -4.59 8.82
N ASP A 10 -2.68 -4.38 9.54
CA ASP A 10 -1.67 -5.39 9.85
C ASP A 10 -1.52 -5.59 11.37
N ALA A 11 -2.24 -6.59 11.89
CA ALA A 11 -2.11 -6.98 13.30
C ALA A 11 -0.69 -7.48 13.66
N SER A 12 0.13 -7.88 12.69
CA SER A 12 1.49 -8.36 12.91
C SER A 12 2.55 -7.25 12.97
N LYS A 13 2.21 -6.00 12.63
CA LYS A 13 3.11 -4.83 12.67
C LYS A 13 4.40 -5.04 11.87
N GLY A 14 4.31 -5.75 10.74
CA GLY A 14 5.44 -6.11 9.90
C GLY A 14 6.32 -7.25 10.45
N GLN A 15 5.87 -7.98 11.48
CA GLN A 15 6.58 -9.16 11.98
C GLN A 15 6.23 -10.44 11.22
N SER A 16 5.20 -10.41 10.37
CA SER A 16 4.88 -11.54 9.49
C SER A 16 5.36 -11.26 8.07
N ASP A 17 5.88 -12.30 7.40
CA ASP A 17 6.26 -12.26 5.98
C ASP A 17 5.04 -12.36 5.05
N LYS A 18 3.86 -11.94 5.53
CA LYS A 18 2.61 -12.02 4.77
C LYS A 18 2.50 -10.82 3.83
N TRP A 19 2.17 -11.12 2.59
CA TRP A 19 1.95 -10.12 1.56
C TRP A 19 0.50 -9.66 1.56
N PHE A 20 0.29 -8.36 1.46
CA PHE A 20 -1.04 -7.78 1.34
C PHE A 20 -1.41 -7.63 -0.14
N HIS A 21 -2.51 -8.24 -0.53
CA HIS A 21 -3.04 -8.17 -1.89
C HIS A 21 -4.48 -7.66 -1.90
N ILE A 22 -4.78 -6.80 -2.86
CA ILE A 22 -6.16 -6.34 -3.12
C ILE A 22 -6.91 -7.42 -3.90
N ARG A 23 -6.23 -8.09 -4.84
CA ARG A 23 -6.79 -9.11 -5.74
C ARG A 23 -5.83 -10.31 -5.86
N PRO A 24 -6.19 -11.52 -5.39
CA PRO A 24 -7.37 -11.82 -4.55
C PRO A 24 -7.26 -11.11 -3.19
N ARG A 25 -8.40 -10.83 -2.54
CA ARG A 25 -8.43 -10.05 -1.30
C ARG A 25 -7.73 -10.80 -0.17
N GLN A 26 -6.56 -10.32 0.20
CA GLN A 26 -5.73 -10.81 1.32
C GLN A 26 -5.35 -9.63 2.23
N CYS A 27 -6.35 -8.82 2.56
CA CYS A 27 -6.20 -7.66 3.43
C CYS A 27 -7.54 -7.29 4.07
N ASN A 28 -7.48 -6.90 5.34
CA ASN A 28 -8.57 -6.24 6.05
C ASN A 28 -8.56 -4.75 5.70
N ILE A 29 -9.45 -4.35 4.79
CA ILE A 29 -9.51 -2.97 4.28
C ILE A 29 -10.03 -2.01 5.35
N ILE A 30 -9.28 -0.96 5.61
CA ILE A 30 -9.67 0.18 6.43
C ILE A 30 -10.30 1.22 5.50
N GLY A 31 -11.60 1.48 5.67
CA GLY A 31 -12.32 2.47 4.85
C GLY A 31 -11.84 3.90 5.15
N ASP A 32 -11.95 4.30 6.40
CA ASP A 32 -11.50 5.60 6.89
C ASP A 32 -10.51 5.43 8.04
N LEU A 33 -9.42 6.20 8.02
CA LEU A 33 -8.44 6.22 9.10
C LEU A 33 -9.03 6.82 10.37
N SER A 34 -10.01 7.72 10.27
CA SER A 34 -10.67 8.34 11.43
C SER A 34 -11.40 7.32 12.30
N ALA A 35 -11.90 6.24 11.69
CA ALA A 35 -12.63 5.17 12.36
C ALA A 35 -11.72 4.02 12.84
N PHE A 36 -10.43 4.05 12.50
CA PHE A 36 -9.47 3.02 12.88
C PHE A 36 -8.77 3.41 14.18
N THR A 37 -9.02 2.66 15.24
CA THR A 37 -8.32 2.81 16.52
C THR A 37 -7.18 1.79 16.60
N PRO A 38 -5.91 2.20 16.48
CA PRO A 38 -4.80 1.28 16.61
C PRO A 38 -4.77 0.71 18.02
N THR A 39 -4.44 -0.58 18.13
CA THR A 39 -4.35 -1.32 19.39
C THR A 39 -3.12 -0.91 20.21
N SER A 40 -2.15 -0.26 19.59
CA SER A 40 -0.94 0.25 20.23
C SER A 40 -0.49 1.60 19.67
N PHE A 41 0.49 2.22 20.33
CA PHE A 41 1.17 3.41 19.82
C PHE A 41 2.02 3.15 18.56
N ASP A 42 2.09 1.90 18.09
CA ASP A 42 2.83 1.52 16.90
C ASP A 42 1.98 1.73 15.65
N LEU A 43 2.34 2.74 14.85
CA LEU A 43 1.64 3.08 13.60
C LEU A 43 1.84 2.04 12.47
N ARG A 44 2.66 1.00 12.70
CA ARG A 44 2.86 -0.12 11.76
C ARG A 44 1.65 -1.04 11.60
N GLU A 45 0.57 -0.78 12.33
CA GLU A 45 -0.71 -1.47 12.17
C GLU A 45 -1.45 -1.08 10.88
N ILE A 46 -1.00 -0.02 10.19
CA ILE A 46 -1.59 0.46 8.93
C ILE A 46 -0.59 0.27 7.79
N VAL A 47 -1.03 -0.42 6.74
CA VAL A 47 -0.25 -0.63 5.51
C VAL A 47 -1.01 -0.04 4.32
N PHE A 48 -0.32 0.73 3.49
CA PHE A 48 -0.86 1.27 2.25
C PHE A 48 -0.49 0.36 1.09
N VAL A 49 -1.49 -0.19 0.40
CA VAL A 49 -1.32 -1.17 -0.66
C VAL A 49 -1.80 -0.59 -1.97
N ALA A 50 -0.94 -0.63 -2.99
CA ALA A 50 -1.31 -0.38 -4.37
C ALA A 50 -1.03 -1.63 -5.21
N GLN A 51 -1.98 -2.00 -6.06
CA GLN A 51 -1.80 -3.10 -7.02
C GLN A 51 -1.97 -2.56 -8.42
N MET A 52 -0.84 -2.50 -9.12
CA MET A 52 -0.77 -2.13 -10.52
C MET A 52 -0.63 -3.39 -11.38
N PRO A 53 -1.19 -3.42 -12.60
CA PRO A 53 -1.97 -2.35 -13.26
C PRO A 53 -3.37 -2.16 -12.64
N HIS A 54 -3.97 -0.97 -12.84
CA HIS A 54 -5.37 -0.75 -12.48
C HIS A 54 -6.28 -1.72 -13.24
N VAL A 55 -7.33 -2.21 -12.59
CA VAL A 55 -8.40 -2.93 -13.28
C VAL A 55 -9.22 -1.93 -14.06
N ARG A 56 -9.37 -2.13 -15.37
CA ARG A 56 -10.23 -1.28 -16.21
C ARG A 56 -11.28 -2.15 -16.85
N ASP A 57 -12.55 -1.71 -16.81
CA ASP A 57 -13.68 -2.42 -17.43
C ASP A 57 -13.80 -3.90 -17.02
N ARG A 58 -13.50 -4.20 -15.73
CA ARG A 58 -13.46 -5.56 -15.15
C ARG A 58 -12.39 -6.48 -15.75
N VAL A 59 -11.47 -5.94 -16.53
CA VAL A 59 -10.33 -6.66 -17.08
C VAL A 59 -9.10 -6.36 -16.23
N GLN A 60 -8.42 -7.42 -15.79
CA GLN A 60 -7.11 -7.30 -15.18
C GLN A 60 -6.09 -7.02 -16.29
N LEU A 61 -5.58 -5.79 -16.33
CA LEU A 61 -4.55 -5.40 -17.28
C LEU A 61 -3.20 -5.95 -16.81
N GLU A 62 -2.31 -6.19 -17.77
CA GLU A 62 -0.92 -6.57 -17.53
C GLU A 62 0.00 -5.51 -18.14
N TYR A 63 1.11 -5.24 -17.46
CA TYR A 63 2.13 -4.38 -18.05
C TYR A 63 2.82 -5.13 -19.18
N SER A 64 2.77 -4.54 -20.36
CA SER A 64 3.48 -5.02 -21.53
C SER A 64 4.99 -4.77 -21.38
N PRO A 65 5.85 -5.68 -21.85
CA PRO A 65 7.30 -5.44 -21.93
C PRO A 65 7.69 -4.20 -22.77
N TRP A 66 6.76 -3.69 -23.58
CA TRP A 66 6.95 -2.47 -24.36
C TRP A 66 6.89 -1.18 -23.52
N PHE A 67 6.44 -1.26 -22.26
CA PHE A 67 6.56 -0.14 -21.32
C PHE A 67 8.02 -0.06 -20.82
N GLN A 68 8.77 0.88 -21.38
CA GLN A 68 10.21 1.03 -21.13
C GLN A 68 10.54 1.59 -19.74
N PHE A 69 9.63 2.36 -19.13
CA PHE A 69 9.78 2.87 -17.77
C PHE A 69 8.42 3.04 -17.08
N LEU A 70 8.40 2.79 -15.76
CA LEU A 70 7.27 3.06 -14.89
C LEU A 70 7.71 4.12 -13.88
N LEU A 71 7.08 5.29 -13.91
CA LEU A 71 7.31 6.35 -12.94
C LEU A 71 6.14 6.38 -11.94
N GLY A 72 6.47 6.26 -10.66
CA GLY A 72 5.54 6.44 -9.56
C GLY A 72 5.87 7.72 -8.80
N LEU A 73 4.87 8.59 -8.60
CA LEU A 73 4.96 9.72 -7.69
C LEU A 73 4.01 9.44 -6.52
N LEU A 74 4.53 9.54 -5.29
CA LEU A 74 3.73 9.42 -4.09
C LEU A 74 3.30 10.81 -3.65
N GLN A 75 1.99 11.05 -3.66
CA GLN A 75 1.37 12.24 -3.08
C GLN A 75 0.76 11.85 -1.73
N VAL A 76 1.17 12.53 -0.66
CA VAL A 76 0.69 12.28 0.70
C VAL A 76 -0.21 13.44 1.13
N GLU A 77 -1.44 13.12 1.53
CA GLU A 77 -2.37 14.08 2.11
C GLU A 77 -2.30 13.97 3.64
N VAL A 78 -2.06 15.10 4.31
CA VAL A 78 -1.94 15.17 5.77
C VAL A 78 -2.95 16.17 6.28
N GLU A 79 -3.83 15.72 7.17
CA GLU A 79 -4.76 16.60 7.86
C GLU A 79 -4.08 17.24 9.08
N TYR A 80 -4.29 18.54 9.24
CA TYR A 80 -3.75 19.28 10.37
C TYR A 80 -4.55 18.98 11.65
N SER A 81 -3.84 18.71 12.76
CA SER A 81 -4.45 18.53 14.08
C SER A 81 -3.67 19.29 15.13
N ASP A 82 -4.37 20.09 15.95
CA ASP A 82 -3.77 20.87 17.05
C ASP A 82 -3.12 20.00 18.14
N ILE A 83 -3.49 18.72 18.18
CA ILE A 83 -3.02 17.73 19.16
C ILE A 83 -1.63 17.20 18.76
N PHE A 84 -1.34 17.14 17.45
CA PHE A 84 -0.10 16.57 16.91
C PHE A 84 0.83 17.70 16.43
N LYS A 85 1.64 18.24 17.34
CA LYS A 85 2.68 19.22 16.98
C LYS A 85 3.86 18.52 16.31
N TYR A 86 4.05 18.82 15.03
CA TYR A 86 5.07 18.28 14.13
C TYR A 86 6.42 18.01 14.81
N GLY A 87 6.82 16.75 14.76
CA GLY A 87 8.10 16.30 15.28
C GLY A 87 8.36 14.83 14.97
N MET A 88 8.19 14.39 13.72
CA MET A 88 8.69 13.07 13.34
C MET A 88 9.35 13.11 11.97
N ILE A 89 10.56 12.53 11.90
CA ILE A 89 11.14 12.07 10.65
C ILE A 89 10.30 10.87 10.24
N HIS A 90 9.37 11.07 9.30
CA HIS A 90 8.53 9.99 8.80
C HIS A 90 9.34 9.18 7.77
N SER A 91 9.90 8.05 8.20
CA SER A 91 10.47 7.07 7.28
C SER A 91 9.33 6.22 6.70
N LEU A 92 9.15 6.28 5.38
CA LEU A 92 8.25 5.38 4.67
C LEU A 92 9.06 4.19 4.15
N THR A 93 8.69 2.98 4.54
CA THR A 93 9.26 1.76 3.96
C THR A 93 8.42 1.36 2.76
N LEU A 94 8.99 1.52 1.57
CA LEU A 94 8.39 1.09 0.31
C LEU A 94 8.84 -0.34 -0.01
N ILE A 95 7.87 -1.23 -0.20
CA ILE A 95 8.12 -2.59 -0.67
C ILE A 95 7.34 -2.76 -1.97
N TYR A 96 8.05 -3.09 -3.04
CA TYR A 96 7.45 -3.37 -4.35
C TYR A 96 7.79 -4.80 -4.77
N PHE A 97 6.88 -5.42 -5.51
CA PHE A 97 7.09 -6.74 -6.09
C PHE A 97 6.52 -6.76 -7.49
N TYR A 98 7.09 -7.63 -8.33
CA TYR A 98 6.56 -7.91 -9.65
C TYR A 98 6.17 -9.38 -9.73
N LEU A 99 5.00 -9.64 -10.32
CA LEU A 99 4.50 -10.98 -10.53
C LEU A 99 4.59 -11.28 -12.03
N GLN A 100 5.50 -12.17 -12.41
CA GLN A 100 5.63 -12.63 -13.80
C GLN A 100 5.26 -14.11 -13.87
N ASN A 101 4.25 -14.46 -14.69
CA ASN A 101 3.87 -15.86 -14.93
C ASN A 101 3.66 -16.69 -13.63
N HIS A 102 2.97 -16.13 -12.63
CA HIS A 102 2.74 -16.78 -11.32
C HIS A 102 3.99 -17.12 -10.49
N ALA A 103 5.18 -16.61 -10.85
CA ALA A 103 6.38 -16.65 -10.03
C ALA A 103 6.67 -15.25 -9.47
N CYS A 104 6.86 -15.16 -8.15
CA CYS A 104 7.21 -13.91 -7.47
C CYS A 104 8.72 -13.69 -7.54
N CYS A 105 9.16 -12.56 -8.10
CA CYS A 105 10.56 -12.15 -8.07
C CYS A 105 10.68 -10.87 -7.23
N LEU A 106 11.47 -10.94 -6.16
CA LEU A 106 11.85 -9.77 -5.37
C LEU A 106 13.02 -9.06 -6.07
N GLN A 107 12.91 -7.75 -6.26
CA GLN A 107 14.07 -6.90 -6.50
C GLN A 107 14.41 -6.21 -5.17
N TYR A 108 15.60 -6.51 -4.65
CA TYR A 108 16.21 -5.83 -3.51
C TYR A 108 16.82 -4.49 -3.95
#